data_AF-A0A5N4E8X7-F1
#
_entry.id   AF-A0A5N4E8X7-F1
#
_cell.length_a   1.000
_cell.length_b   1.000
_cell.length_c   1.000
_cell.angle_alpha   90.00
_cell.angle_beta   90.00
_cell.angle_gamma   90.00
#
_symmetry.space_group_name_H-M   'P 1'
#
loop_
_entity.id
_entity.type
_entity.pdbx_description
1 polymer ?
#
loop_
_entity_poly.entity_id
_entity_poly.type
_entity_poly.pdbx_seq_one_letter_code
_entity_poly.pdbx_strand_id
1 'polypeptide(L)'
;MTMNEVKESLRGVEQKYKLFQQQQFTFIAALEHCRENAHDKIRPISSIDRWRLPVQSYTEHYCNNSTDRRVLLMFLDICTELSKLCQRFEALHSGTPVTNNLLEKCKTLVSQSNDLSSLRAKYPHDVVNHLSCDEARNHYGGVVSLIPIVLDLMKEWVAHSEKLPRKELQHGAT
;
A
#
# COMPACT_ATOMS: atom_id res chain seq x y z
N MET A 1 -18.31 -0.69 13.73
CA MET A 1 -18.23 -0.29 12.31
C MET A 1 -19.08 -1.25 11.50
N THR A 2 -19.80 -0.78 10.49
CA THR A 2 -20.62 -1.61 9.60
C THR A 2 -19.87 -1.92 8.30
N MET A 3 -20.30 -2.95 7.57
CA MET A 3 -19.74 -3.27 6.25
C MET A 3 -19.79 -2.07 5.29
N ASN A 4 -20.81 -1.23 5.37
CA ASN A 4 -20.94 -0.04 4.53
C ASN A 4 -19.85 1.00 4.83
N GLU A 5 -19.52 1.23 6.09
CA GLU A 5 -18.45 2.18 6.50
C GLU A 5 -17.07 1.71 6.04
N VAL A 6 -16.85 0.39 6.04
CA VAL A 6 -15.64 -0.24 5.52
C VAL A 6 -15.53 -0.02 4.00
N LYS A 7 -16.61 -0.26 3.25
CA LYS A 7 -16.64 -0.06 1.79
C LYS A 7 -16.41 1.41 1.42
N GLU A 8 -17.00 2.34 2.17
CA GLU A 8 -16.76 3.78 2.01
C GLU A 8 -15.31 4.15 2.28
N SER A 9 -14.71 3.61 3.34
CA SER A 9 -13.29 3.80 3.65
C SER A 9 -12.39 3.28 2.53
N LEU A 10 -12.68 2.08 2.01
CA LEU A 10 -11.95 1.48 0.89
C LEU A 10 -12.05 2.36 -0.36
N ARG A 11 -13.24 2.84 -0.70
CA ARG A 11 -13.47 3.75 -1.83
C ARG A 11 -12.68 5.05 -1.69
N GLY A 12 -12.57 5.59 -0.48
CA GLY A 12 -11.73 6.76 -0.20
C GLY A 12 -10.26 6.51 -0.48
N VAL A 13 -9.75 5.34 -0.10
CA VAL A 13 -8.36 4.94 -0.41
C VAL A 13 -8.15 4.74 -1.91
N GLU A 14 -9.10 4.15 -2.62
CA GLU A 14 -9.03 4.02 -4.08
C GLU A 14 -8.96 5.39 -4.80
N GLN A 15 -9.72 6.38 -4.33
CA GLN A 15 -9.68 7.74 -4.88
C GLN A 15 -8.31 8.38 -4.64
N LYS A 16 -7.75 8.27 -3.43
CA LYS A 16 -6.38 8.73 -3.15
C LYS A 16 -5.35 8.01 -4.02
N TYR A 17 -5.49 6.71 -4.20
CA TYR A 17 -4.60 5.93 -5.07
C TYR A 17 -4.70 6.38 -6.53
N LYS A 18 -5.88 6.69 -7.07
CA LYS A 18 -6.01 7.25 -8.42
C LYS A 18 -5.27 8.58 -8.58
N LEU A 19 -5.33 9.46 -7.58
CA LEU A 19 -4.55 10.72 -7.59
C LEU A 19 -3.05 10.47 -7.50
N PHE A 20 -2.64 9.45 -6.73
CA PHE A 20 -1.25 9.02 -6.64
C PHE A 20 -0.74 8.45 -7.98
N GLN A 21 -1.56 7.64 -8.67
CA GLN A 21 -1.22 7.09 -9.98
C GLN A 21 -0.92 8.19 -11.01
N GLN A 22 -1.65 9.31 -10.97
CA GLN A 22 -1.37 10.46 -11.85
C GLN A 22 0.00 11.10 -11.57
N GLN A 23 0.53 10.95 -10.35
CA GLN A 23 1.81 11.51 -9.91
C GLN A 23 2.93 10.46 -9.86
N GLN A 24 2.73 9.28 -10.46
CA GLN A 24 3.66 8.17 -10.34
C GLN A 24 5.05 8.49 -10.91
N PHE A 25 5.14 9.23 -12.03
CA PHE A 25 6.44 9.68 -12.55
C PHE A 25 7.15 10.63 -11.59
N THR A 26 6.42 11.56 -11.00
CA THR A 26 6.94 12.46 -9.96
C THR A 26 7.38 11.70 -8.71
N PHE A 27 6.64 10.65 -8.33
CA PHE A 27 7.03 9.77 -7.23
C PHE A 27 8.35 9.05 -7.50
N ILE A 28 8.53 8.48 -8.70
CA ILE A 28 9.79 7.82 -9.06
C ILE A 28 10.97 8.81 -9.03
N ALA A 29 10.80 10.01 -9.61
CA ALA A 29 11.82 11.05 -9.54
C ALA A 29 12.15 11.48 -8.10
N ALA A 30 11.13 11.62 -7.25
CA ALA A 30 11.32 11.92 -5.84
C ALA A 30 12.09 10.82 -5.09
N LEU A 31 11.86 9.54 -5.42
CA LEU A 31 12.63 8.42 -4.88
C LEU A 31 14.10 8.47 -5.31
N GLU A 32 14.37 8.82 -6.57
CA GLU A 32 15.73 8.99 -7.09
C GLU A 32 16.45 10.13 -6.36
N HIS A 33 15.82 11.29 -6.21
CA HIS A 33 16.37 12.41 -5.45
C HIS A 33 16.62 12.04 -3.97
N CYS A 34 15.72 11.32 -3.32
CA CYS A 34 15.96 10.81 -1.96
C CYS A 34 17.19 9.90 -1.90
N ARG A 35 17.36 9.01 -2.88
CA ARG A 35 18.48 8.06 -2.94
C ARG A 35 19.82 8.76 -3.19
N GLU A 36 19.85 9.77 -4.05
CA GLU A 36 21.04 10.58 -4.30
C GLU A 36 21.49 11.34 -3.04
N ASN A 37 20.54 11.94 -2.33
CA ASN A 37 20.82 12.72 -1.12
C ASN A 37 21.16 11.86 0.10
N ALA A 38 20.63 10.64 0.18
CA ALA A 38 20.93 9.71 1.27
C ALA A 38 22.32 9.05 1.15
N HIS A 39 23.08 9.32 0.08
CA HIS A 39 24.37 8.67 -0.25
C HIS A 39 24.33 7.12 -0.27
N ASP A 40 23.15 6.50 -0.26
CA ASP A 40 22.95 5.06 -0.18
C ASP A 40 22.71 4.48 -1.59
N LYS A 41 23.77 4.45 -2.40
CA LYS A 41 23.72 4.10 -3.84
C LYS A 41 23.58 2.59 -4.15
N ILE A 42 23.46 1.70 -3.16
CA ILE A 42 23.75 0.26 -3.38
C ILE A 42 22.60 -0.71 -2.98
N ARG A 43 21.52 -0.29 -2.30
CA ARG A 43 20.50 -1.28 -1.85
C ARG A 43 19.08 -0.99 -2.33
N PRO A 44 18.37 -1.99 -2.86
CA PRO A 44 16.96 -1.85 -3.21
C PRO A 44 16.14 -1.48 -1.97
N ILE A 45 15.08 -0.70 -2.17
CA ILE A 45 14.12 -0.39 -1.12
C ILE A 45 13.35 -1.67 -0.82
N SER A 46 13.85 -2.42 0.15
CA SER A 46 13.26 -3.70 0.53
C SER A 46 12.08 -3.51 1.45
N SER A 47 11.95 -2.48 2.28
CA SER A 47 10.83 -2.39 3.24
C SER A 47 10.27 -0.98 3.41
N ILE A 48 9.03 -0.89 3.90
CA ILE A 48 8.36 0.38 4.20
C ILE A 48 9.15 1.16 5.27
N ASP A 49 9.74 0.50 6.27
CA ASP A 49 10.59 1.13 7.28
C ASP A 49 11.88 1.69 6.70
N ARG A 50 12.56 0.89 5.87
CA ARG A 50 13.77 1.35 5.19
C ARG A 50 13.48 2.49 4.23
N TRP A 51 12.25 2.62 3.75
CA TRP A 51 11.84 3.76 2.95
C TRP A 51 11.45 4.98 3.80
N ARG A 52 10.75 4.76 4.91
CA ARG A 52 10.28 5.82 5.82
C ARG A 52 11.43 6.61 6.43
N LEU A 53 12.53 5.94 6.79
CA LEU A 53 13.70 6.58 7.40
C LEU A 53 14.40 7.58 6.45
N PRO A 54 14.79 7.22 5.20
CA PRO A 54 15.27 8.15 4.21
C PRO A 54 14.26 9.23 3.85
N VAL A 55 12.96 8.91 3.76
CA VAL A 55 11.94 9.94 3.48
C VAL A 55 11.86 10.94 4.62
N GLN A 56 11.83 10.50 5.88
CA GLN A 56 11.81 11.40 7.04
C GLN A 56 13.07 12.26 7.09
N SER A 57 14.25 11.63 7.00
CA SER A 57 15.55 12.32 6.96
C SER A 57 15.65 13.30 5.79
N TYR A 58 15.21 12.91 4.60
CA TYR A 58 15.13 13.77 3.43
C TYR A 58 14.20 14.96 3.68
N THR A 59 12.98 14.72 4.17
CA THR A 59 12.01 15.78 4.45
C THR A 59 12.43 16.74 5.55
N GLU A 60 13.25 16.30 6.51
CA GLU A 60 13.71 17.09 7.65
C GLU A 60 15.01 17.84 7.36
N HIS A 61 15.91 17.28 6.54
CA HIS A 61 17.28 17.81 6.37
C HIS A 61 17.64 18.25 4.95
N TYR A 62 16.97 17.76 3.90
CA TYR A 62 17.43 17.93 2.50
C TYR A 62 16.35 18.34 1.49
N CYS A 63 15.09 18.44 1.91
CA CYS A 63 13.96 18.60 0.98
C CYS A 63 13.61 20.06 0.69
N ASN A 64 14.36 20.70 -0.21
CA ASN A 64 13.96 21.99 -0.78
C ASN A 64 12.83 21.86 -1.82
N ASN A 65 12.52 20.65 -2.32
CA ASN A 65 11.47 20.41 -3.29
C ASN A 65 10.14 20.00 -2.63
N SER A 66 9.22 20.95 -2.50
CA SER A 66 7.90 20.73 -1.91
C SER A 66 7.04 19.70 -2.66
N THR A 67 7.29 19.50 -3.96
CA THR A 67 6.56 18.54 -4.80
C THR A 67 6.95 17.10 -4.45
N ASP A 68 8.24 16.83 -4.29
CA ASP A 68 8.77 15.51 -3.93
C ASP A 68 8.27 15.09 -2.56
N ARG A 69 8.35 16.01 -1.58
CA ARG A 69 7.78 15.79 -0.24
C ARG A 69 6.30 15.41 -0.30
N ARG A 70 5.51 16.15 -1.08
CA ARG A 70 4.07 15.92 -1.17
C ARG A 70 3.76 14.52 -1.70
N VAL A 71 4.43 14.08 -2.76
CA VAL A 71 4.14 12.77 -3.38
C VAL A 71 4.65 11.60 -2.53
N LEU A 72 5.79 11.75 -1.86
CA LEU A 72 6.29 10.75 -0.90
C LEU A 72 5.35 10.61 0.30
N LEU A 73 4.91 11.73 0.89
CA LEU A 73 3.94 11.71 1.99
C LEU A 73 2.59 11.13 1.56
N MET A 74 2.15 11.36 0.32
CA MET A 74 0.92 10.77 -0.21
C MET A 74 0.98 9.24 -0.23
N PHE A 75 2.12 8.64 -0.59
CA PHE A 75 2.28 7.19 -0.54
C PHE A 75 2.28 6.65 0.90
N LEU A 76 2.99 7.33 1.84
CA LEU A 76 2.97 6.96 3.26
C LEU A 76 1.55 7.00 3.86
N ASP A 77 0.80 8.05 3.51
CA ASP A 77 -0.59 8.23 3.95
C ASP A 77 -1.47 7.08 3.46
N ILE A 78 -1.37 6.70 2.18
CA ILE A 78 -2.12 5.56 1.62
C ILE A 78 -1.75 4.26 2.35
N CYS A 79 -0.46 3.97 2.58
CA CYS A 79 -0.04 2.76 3.29
C CYS A 79 -0.56 2.72 4.74
N THR A 80 -0.59 3.88 5.40
CA THR A 80 -1.14 4.03 6.75
C THR A 80 -2.65 3.77 6.77
N GLU A 81 -3.39 4.34 5.82
CA GLU A 81 -4.83 4.12 5.68
C GLU A 81 -5.17 2.66 5.35
N LEU A 82 -4.38 2.00 4.50
CA LEU A 82 -4.51 0.57 4.23
C LEU A 82 -4.27 -0.27 5.51
N SER A 83 -3.28 0.07 6.31
CA SER A 83 -3.03 -0.61 7.60
C SER A 83 -4.19 -0.46 8.57
N LYS A 84 -4.78 0.74 8.67
CA LYS A 84 -5.99 0.98 9.46
C LYS A 84 -7.19 0.20 8.92
N LEU A 85 -7.33 0.08 7.59
CA LEU A 85 -8.36 -0.75 6.96
C LEU A 85 -8.23 -2.23 7.34
N CYS A 86 -7.02 -2.78 7.37
CA CYS A 86 -6.80 -4.15 7.86
C CYS A 86 -7.31 -4.34 9.30
N GLN A 87 -7.01 -3.40 10.21
CA GLN A 87 -7.51 -3.46 11.59
C GLN A 87 -9.04 -3.37 11.65
N ARG A 88 -9.65 -2.56 10.77
CA ARG A 88 -11.11 -2.42 10.68
C ARG A 88 -11.79 -3.69 10.14
N PHE A 89 -11.16 -4.41 9.21
CA PHE A 89 -11.65 -5.70 8.72
C PHE A 89 -11.64 -6.76 9.83
N GLU A 90 -10.57 -6.82 10.61
CA GLU A 90 -10.42 -7.72 11.76
C GLU A 90 -11.51 -7.50 12.82
N ALA A 91 -11.83 -6.23 13.08
CA ALA A 91 -12.86 -5.86 14.05
C ALA A 91 -14.30 -6.12 13.56
N LEU A 92 -14.52 -6.41 12.26
CA LEU A 92 -15.85 -6.53 11.67
C LEU A 92 -16.46 -7.93 11.89
N HIS A 93 -15.68 -9.00 11.77
CA HIS A 93 -16.13 -10.36 12.05
C HIS A 93 -14.95 -11.30 12.30
N SER A 94 -15.19 -12.41 13.00
CA SER A 94 -14.19 -13.44 13.37
C SER A 94 -13.51 -14.16 12.20
N GLY A 95 -13.78 -13.73 10.96
CA GLY A 95 -13.17 -14.29 9.76
C GLY A 95 -13.68 -15.67 9.38
N THR A 96 -13.54 -16.00 8.10
CA THR A 96 -13.44 -17.39 7.64
C THR A 96 -11.96 -17.69 7.38
N PRO A 97 -11.55 -18.96 7.22
CA PRO A 97 -10.19 -19.29 6.81
C PRO A 97 -9.73 -18.51 5.56
N VAL A 98 -10.66 -18.24 4.62
CA VAL A 98 -10.39 -17.47 3.40
C VAL A 98 -10.18 -15.98 3.71
N THR A 99 -11.13 -15.34 4.41
CA THR A 99 -11.02 -13.90 4.72
C THR A 99 -9.88 -13.60 5.70
N ASN A 100 -9.57 -14.52 6.62
CA ASN A 100 -8.39 -14.42 7.49
C ASN A 100 -7.09 -14.56 6.71
N ASN A 101 -6.98 -15.49 5.75
CA ASN A 101 -5.79 -15.62 4.91
C ASN A 101 -5.54 -14.35 4.08
N LEU A 102 -6.59 -13.78 3.48
CA LEU A 102 -6.51 -12.53 2.74
C LEU A 102 -6.07 -11.37 3.63
N LEU A 103 -6.64 -11.28 4.84
CA LEU A 103 -6.31 -10.22 5.79
C LEU A 103 -4.87 -10.31 6.30
N GLU A 104 -4.39 -11.51 6.64
CA GLU A 104 -3.00 -11.73 7.06
C GLU A 104 -2.00 -11.41 5.94
N LYS A 105 -2.34 -11.73 4.68
CA LYS A 105 -1.56 -11.27 3.52
C LYS A 105 -1.52 -9.75 3.40
N CYS A 106 -2.67 -9.08 3.55
CA CYS A 106 -2.73 -7.62 3.53
C CYS A 106 -1.85 -7.02 4.63
N LYS A 107 -2.03 -7.46 5.88
CA LYS A 107 -1.24 -7.00 7.05
C LYS A 107 0.25 -7.22 6.84
N THR A 108 0.65 -8.38 6.32
CA THR A 108 2.05 -8.67 6.01
C THR A 108 2.58 -7.70 4.97
N LEU A 109 1.84 -7.45 3.88
CA LEU A 109 2.27 -6.55 2.82
C LEU A 109 2.42 -5.10 3.27
N VAL A 110 1.49 -4.59 4.08
CA VAL A 110 1.55 -3.23 4.64
C VAL A 110 2.42 -3.14 5.89
N SER A 111 2.97 -4.26 6.35
CA SER A 111 3.87 -4.28 7.50
C SER A 111 5.13 -3.49 7.18
N GLN A 112 5.50 -2.68 8.17
CA GLN A 112 6.66 -1.83 8.18
C GLN A 112 7.97 -2.56 7.79
N SER A 113 8.11 -3.83 8.19
CA SER A 113 9.31 -4.65 7.98
C SER A 113 9.26 -5.57 6.76
N ASN A 114 8.19 -5.55 5.97
CA ASN A 114 8.02 -6.53 4.89
C ASN A 114 8.95 -6.27 3.71
N ASP A 115 9.53 -7.34 3.15
CA ASP A 115 10.33 -7.24 1.94
C ASP A 115 9.45 -7.11 0.68
N LEU A 116 9.48 -5.93 0.07
CA LEU A 116 8.78 -5.56 -1.15
C LEU A 116 9.61 -5.85 -2.40
N SER A 117 10.90 -6.20 -2.28
CA SER A 117 11.82 -6.31 -3.43
C SER A 117 11.34 -7.28 -4.52
N SER A 118 10.68 -8.37 -4.14
CA SER A 118 10.11 -9.38 -5.04
C SER A 118 8.66 -9.10 -5.47
N LEU A 119 8.03 -8.05 -4.93
CA LEU A 119 6.61 -7.79 -5.17
C LEU A 119 6.42 -7.23 -6.59
N ARG A 120 5.52 -7.84 -7.36
CA ARG A 120 5.19 -7.41 -8.72
C ARG A 120 3.68 -7.56 -8.94
N ALA A 121 2.98 -6.43 -9.15
CA ALA A 121 1.57 -6.46 -9.50
C ALA A 121 1.43 -7.05 -10.90
N LYS A 122 0.53 -8.03 -11.07
CA LYS A 122 0.21 -8.60 -12.38
C LYS A 122 -0.90 -7.77 -13.05
N TYR A 123 -1.01 -7.89 -14.38
CA TYR A 123 -2.09 -7.32 -15.19
C TYR A 123 -3.46 -7.46 -14.47
N PRO A 124 -4.34 -6.43 -14.46
CA PRO A 124 -4.41 -5.25 -15.34
C PRO A 124 -3.80 -3.95 -14.76
N HIS A 125 -2.85 -4.04 -13.84
CA HIS A 125 -2.17 -2.85 -13.29
C HIS A 125 -1.17 -2.27 -14.31
N ASP A 126 -1.68 -1.71 -15.42
CA ASP A 126 -0.89 -1.19 -16.55
C ASP A 126 0.03 0.00 -16.17
N VAL A 127 -0.21 0.61 -15.01
CA VAL A 127 0.71 1.56 -14.38
C VAL A 127 2.08 0.96 -14.04
N VAL A 128 2.20 -0.36 -13.92
CA VAL A 128 3.49 -1.06 -13.83
C VAL A 128 4.10 -1.29 -15.23
N ASN A 129 3.27 -1.38 -16.27
CA ASN A 129 3.71 -1.51 -17.67
C ASN A 129 4.24 -0.19 -18.27
N HIS A 130 3.87 0.97 -17.73
CA HIS A 130 4.36 2.29 -18.20
C HIS A 130 5.67 2.75 -17.55
N LEU A 131 6.26 1.96 -16.65
CA LEU A 131 7.59 2.21 -16.13
C LEU A 131 8.62 1.88 -17.21
N SER A 132 8.98 2.89 -17.99
CA SER A 132 9.98 2.82 -19.07
C SER A 132 11.42 2.68 -18.58
N CYS A 133 11.66 2.82 -17.27
CA CYS A 133 12.99 2.79 -16.69
C CYS A 133 13.28 1.43 -16.03
N ASP A 134 14.41 0.83 -16.38
CA ASP A 134 14.92 -0.42 -15.77
C ASP A 134 14.98 -0.30 -14.24
N GLU A 135 15.26 0.90 -13.74
CA GLU A 135 15.31 1.23 -12.32
C GLU A 135 13.95 1.18 -11.63
N ALA A 136 12.89 1.68 -12.29
CA ALA A 136 11.53 1.57 -11.76
C ALA A 136 11.00 0.13 -11.82
N ARG A 137 11.51 -0.70 -12.75
CA ARG A 137 11.18 -2.13 -12.86
C ARG A 137 11.94 -3.01 -11.86
N ASN A 138 13.20 -2.67 -11.57
CA ASN A 138 14.11 -3.51 -10.76
C ASN A 138 14.28 -3.03 -9.32
N HIS A 139 14.24 -1.73 -9.05
CA HIS A 139 14.47 -1.14 -7.72
C HIS A 139 13.20 -0.65 -7.02
N TYR A 140 12.24 -0.11 -7.78
CA TYR A 140 11.00 0.47 -7.21
C TYR A 140 9.73 -0.32 -7.54
N GLY A 141 9.84 -1.38 -8.34
CA GLY A 141 8.73 -2.22 -8.79
C GLY A 141 7.89 -2.77 -7.64
N GLY A 142 8.55 -3.12 -6.53
CA GLY A 142 7.90 -3.57 -5.31
C GLY A 142 7.02 -2.51 -4.66
N VAL A 143 7.58 -1.32 -4.49
CA VAL A 143 6.92 -0.17 -3.84
C VAL A 143 5.70 0.27 -4.65
N VAL A 144 5.82 0.40 -5.96
CA VAL A 144 4.68 0.77 -6.83
C VAL A 144 3.63 -0.33 -6.92
N SER A 145 4.01 -1.59 -6.71
CA SER A 145 3.10 -2.74 -6.75
C SER A 145 2.35 -2.95 -5.44
N LEU A 146 2.83 -2.36 -4.33
CA LEU A 146 2.26 -2.61 -3.01
C LEU A 146 0.79 -2.19 -2.92
N ILE A 147 0.50 -0.92 -3.20
CA ILE A 147 -0.86 -0.37 -3.10
C ILE A 147 -1.87 -1.13 -3.98
N PRO A 148 -1.62 -1.37 -5.29
CA PRO A 148 -2.60 -2.07 -6.13
C PRO A 148 -2.85 -3.50 -5.67
N ILE A 149 -1.82 -4.24 -5.24
CA ILE A 149 -1.99 -5.62 -4.74
C ILE A 149 -2.81 -5.63 -3.45
N VAL A 150 -2.51 -4.74 -2.51
CA VAL A 150 -3.26 -4.68 -1.25
C VAL A 150 -4.71 -4.28 -1.52
N LEU A 151 -4.97 -3.31 -2.39
CA LEU A 151 -6.33 -2.92 -2.76
C LEU A 151 -7.13 -4.08 -3.38
N ASP A 152 -6.52 -4.90 -4.23
CA ASP A 152 -7.18 -6.08 -4.80
C ASP A 152 -7.53 -7.12 -3.73
N LEU A 153 -6.59 -7.42 -2.83
CA LEU A 153 -6.83 -8.35 -1.72
C LEU A 153 -7.95 -7.84 -0.79
N MET A 154 -8.02 -6.53 -0.54
CA MET A 154 -9.08 -5.92 0.26
C MET A 154 -10.45 -5.98 -0.42
N LYS A 155 -10.51 -5.81 -1.75
CA LYS A 155 -11.76 -5.98 -2.53
C LYS A 155 -12.22 -7.42 -2.51
N GLU A 156 -11.28 -8.35 -2.67
CA GLU A 156 -11.55 -9.78 -2.60
C GLU A 156 -12.07 -10.15 -1.20
N TRP A 157 -11.46 -9.61 -0.15
CA TRP A 157 -11.95 -9.76 1.23
C TRP A 157 -13.40 -9.29 1.36
N VAL A 158 -13.73 -8.08 0.88
CA VAL A 158 -15.10 -7.55 0.92
C VAL A 158 -16.07 -8.46 0.17
N ALA A 159 -15.71 -8.90 -1.04
CA ALA A 159 -16.54 -9.77 -1.86
C ALA A 159 -16.81 -11.14 -1.21
N HIS A 160 -15.83 -11.70 -0.48
CA HIS A 160 -16.02 -12.92 0.30
C HIS A 160 -16.87 -12.69 1.55
N SER A 161 -16.65 -11.59 2.26
CA SER A 161 -17.41 -11.24 3.45
C SER A 161 -18.88 -10.94 3.15
N GLU A 162 -19.20 -10.42 1.96
CA GLU A 162 -20.59 -10.19 1.52
C GLU A 162 -21.33 -11.48 1.14
N LYS A 163 -20.60 -12.52 0.73
CA LYS A 163 -21.16 -13.83 0.41
C LYS A 163 -21.44 -14.69 1.65
N LEU A 164 -20.99 -14.26 2.84
CA LEU A 164 -21.23 -14.98 4.07
C LEU A 164 -22.71 -14.92 4.47
N PRO A 165 -23.33 -16.04 4.84
CA PRO A 165 -24.68 -16.04 5.39
C PRO A 165 -24.72 -15.16 6.65
N ARG A 166 -25.74 -14.31 6.78
CA ARG A 166 -25.95 -13.41 7.94
C ARG A 166 -25.91 -14.12 9.32
N LYS A 167 -25.98 -15.45 9.36
CA LYS A 167 -25.90 -16.28 10.57
C LYS A 167 -24.49 -16.42 11.16
N GLU A 168 -23.43 -16.25 10.36
CA GLU A 168 -22.04 -16.32 10.89
C GLU A 168 -21.53 -14.99 11.44
N LEU A 169 -22.23 -13.88 11.16
CA LEU A 169 -21.98 -12.57 11.75
C LEU A 169 -22.45 -12.46 13.21
N GLN A 170 -23.18 -13.45 13.73
CA GLN A 170 -23.77 -13.43 15.09
C GLN A 170 -23.16 -14.47 16.06
N HIS A 171 -22.32 -15.40 15.61
CA HIS A 171 -21.74 -16.43 16.50
C HIS A 171 -20.45 -15.94 17.20
N GLY A 172 -20.55 -14.80 17.88
CA GLY A 172 -19.57 -14.28 18.84
C GLY A 172 -20.22 -13.77 20.13
N ALA A 173 -21.49 -14.11 20.36
CA ALA A 173 -22.21 -13.85 21.60
C ALA A 173 -22.83 -15.17 22.07
N THR A 174 -22.05 -15.98 22.78
CA THR A 174 -22.59 -16.96 23.73
C THR A 174 -21.59 -17.13 24.86
#